data_AF-A0A7C5VTU2-F1
#
_entry.id   AF-A0A7C5VTU2-F1
#
_cell.length_a   1.000
_cell.length_b   1.000
_cell.length_c   1.000
_cell.angle_alpha   90.00
_cell.angle_beta   90.00
_cell.angle_gamma   90.00
#
_symmetry.space_group_name_H-M   'P 1'
#
loop_
_entity.id
_entity.type
_entity.pdbx_description
1 polymer ?
#
loop_
_entity_poly.entity_id
_entity_poly.type
_entity_poly.pdbx_seq_one_letter_code
_entity_poly.pdbx_strand_id
1 'polypeptide(L)' 'QYLRPEQLWVNPDCGLKTRRPEEVWPSLQNMVEAARRLRERYMVAAH' A
#
# COMPACT_ATOMS: atom_id res chain seq x y z
N GLN A 1 -4.02 9.25 16.09
CA GLN A 1 -4.19 9.01 14.64
C GLN A 1 -3.79 10.29 13.91
N TYR A 2 -2.83 10.23 12.98
CA TYR A 2 -2.22 11.43 12.37
C TYR A 2 -2.76 11.76 10.97
N LEU A 3 -3.18 10.74 10.21
CA LEU A 3 -3.78 10.90 8.87
C LEU A 3 -5.16 10.25 8.84
N ARG A 4 -6.08 10.86 8.10
CA ARG A 4 -7.35 10.23 7.72
C ARG A 4 -7.13 9.27 6.54
N PRO A 5 -7.96 8.23 6.39
CA PRO A 5 -7.84 7.28 5.27
C PRO A 5 -7.74 7.96 3.90
N GLU A 6 -8.52 9.02 3.67
CA GLU A 6 -8.53 9.78 2.40
C GLU A 6 -7.24 10.57 2.13
N GLN A 7 -6.41 10.78 3.16
CA GLN A 7 -5.13 11.49 3.05
C GLN A 7 -3.95 10.55 2.83
N LEU A 8 -4.16 9.23 2.91
CA LEU A 8 -3.08 8.25 2.90
C LEU A 8 -2.82 7.70 1.49
N TRP A 9 -1.56 7.78 1.07
CA TRP A 9 -1.02 7.08 -0.08
C TRP A 9 -0.14 5.92 0.37
N VAL A 10 -0.11 4.84 -0.42
CA VAL A 10 0.71 3.66 -0.14
C VAL A 10 1.77 3.54 -1.23
N ASN A 11 3.03 3.67 -0.84
CA ASN A 11 4.18 3.61 -1.72
C ASN A 11 5.44 3.16 -0.95
N PRO A 12 6.49 2.68 -1.64
CA PRO A 12 7.78 2.45 -1.01
C PRO A 12 8.44 3.75 -0.57
N ASP A 13 9.44 3.66 0.31
CA ASP A 13 10.17 4.83 0.84
C ASP A 13 10.91 5.61 -0.26
N CYS A 14 11.43 4.91 -1.28
CA CYS A 14 12.17 5.54 -2.39
C CYS A 14 12.08 4.70 -3.68
N GLY A 15 12.75 5.19 -4.73
CA GLY A 15 12.84 4.48 -6.02
C GLY A 15 13.58 3.14 -5.91
N LEU A 16 13.19 2.18 -6.75
CA LEU A 16 13.64 0.79 -6.66
C LEU A 16 14.96 0.49 -7.41
N LYS A 17 15.72 1.52 -7.81
CA LYS A 17 16.89 1.40 -8.70
C LYS A 17 17.97 0.43 -8.21
N THR A 18 18.04 0.19 -6.90
CA THR A 18 19.05 -0.68 -6.26
C THR A 18 18.47 -2.01 -5.77
N ARG A 19 17.25 -2.37 -6.15
CA ARG A 19 16.59 -3.64 -5.79
C ARG A 19 16.61 -4.61 -6.96
N ARG A 20 16.58 -5.90 -6.65
CA ARG A 20 16.49 -6.94 -7.68
C ARG A 20 15.03 -7.32 -7.96
N PRO A 21 14.69 -7.75 -9.19
CA PRO A 21 13.32 -8.13 -9.52
C PRO A 21 12.71 -9.19 -8.60
N GLU A 22 13.53 -10.14 -8.13
CA GLU A 22 13.08 -11.24 -7.26
C GLU A 22 12.66 -10.75 -5.86
N GLU A 23 13.14 -9.57 -5.45
CA GLU A 23 12.75 -8.90 -4.22
C GLU A 23 11.57 -7.96 -4.46
N VAL A 24 11.62 -7.20 -5.57
CA VAL A 24 10.64 -6.16 -5.89
C VAL A 24 9.25 -6.74 -6.10
N TRP A 25 9.14 -7.82 -6.89
CA TRP A 25 7.82 -8.33 -7.26
C TRP A 25 7.02 -8.82 -6.06
N PRO A 26 7.55 -9.68 -5.18
CA PRO A 26 6.81 -10.10 -3.98
C PRO A 26 6.47 -8.92 -3.07
N SER A 27 7.40 -7.96 -2.87
CA SER A 27 7.15 -6.81 -2.01
C SER A 27 6.03 -5.91 -2.53
N LEU A 28 6.03 -5.59 -3.82
CA LEU A 28 4.98 -4.76 -4.43
C LEU A 28 3.63 -5.48 -4.44
N GLN A 29 3.60 -6.79 -4.72
CA GLN A 29 2.37 -7.58 -4.65
C GLN A 29 1.76 -7.55 -3.24
N ASN A 30 2.59 -7.75 -2.22
CA ASN A 30 2.14 -7.71 -0.82
C ASN A 30 1.63 -6.31 -0.42
N MET A 31 2.32 -5.24 -0.86
CA MET A 31 1.91 -3.87 -0.59
C MET A 31 0.54 -3.55 -1.22
N VAL A 32 0.32 -3.98 -2.47
CA VAL A 32 -0.97 -3.79 -3.16
C VAL A 32 -2.08 -4.58 -2.49
N GLU A 33 -1.84 -5.83 -2.10
CA GLU A 33 -2.84 -6.65 -1.41
C GLU A 33 -3.20 -6.08 -0.03
N ALA A 34 -2.22 -5.57 0.72
CA ALA A 34 -2.48 -4.87 1.98
C ALA A 34 -3.37 -3.63 1.75
N ALA A 35 -3.07 -2.82 0.72
CA ALA A 35 -3.88 -1.66 0.38
C ALA A 35 -5.32 -2.06 -0.02
N ARG A 36 -5.49 -3.15 -0.76
CA ARG A 36 -6.83 -3.66 -1.15
C ARG A 36 -7.66 -4.03 0.08
N ARG A 37 -7.08 -4.77 1.03
CA ARG A 37 -7.76 -5.14 2.30
C ARG A 37 -8.16 -3.93 3.12
N LEU A 38 -7.32 -2.89 3.16
CA LEU A 38 -7.64 -1.65 3.86
C LEU A 38 -8.79 -0.93 3.15
N ARG A 39 -8.77 -0.83 1.81
CA ARG A 39 -9.89 -0.22 1.06
C ARG A 39 -11.20 -0.93 1.37
N GLU A 40 -11.24 -2.26 1.34
CA GLU A 40 -12.44 -3.04 1.70
C GLU A 40 -12.93 -2.73 3.12
N ARG A 41 -12.01 -2.66 4.10
CA ARG A 41 -12.35 -2.34 5.48
C ARG A 41 -12.93 -0.94 5.65
N TYR A 42 -12.40 0.05 4.94
CA TYR A 42 -12.81 1.45 5.09
C TYR A 42 -13.93 1.89 4.14
N MET A 43 -14.22 1.14 3.06
CA MET A 43 -15.39 1.38 2.19
C MET A 43 -16.72 1.21 2.93
N VAL A 44 -16.80 0.27 3.87
CA VAL A 44 -18.01 0.00 4.66
C VAL A 44 -18.24 1.05 5.75
N ALA A 45 -17.18 1.73 6.22
CA ALA A 45 -17.28 2.76 7.25
C ALA A 45 -17.69 4.15 6.71
N ALA A 46 -17.75 4.31 5.38
CA ALA A 46 -18.06 5.56 4.70
C ALA A 46 -19.49 5.63 4.14
N HIS A 47 -20.29 4.56 4.31
CA HIS A 47 -21.75 4.53 4.09
C HIS A 47 -22.48 4.56 5.43
#